data_AF-A0A183H9X5-F1
#
_entry.id   AF-A0A183H9X5-F1
#
_cell.length_a   1.000
_cell.length_b   1.000
_cell.length_c   1.000
_cell.angle_alpha   90.00
_cell.angle_beta   90.00
_cell.angle_gamma   90.00
#
_symmetry.space_group_name_H-M   'P 1'
#
loop_
_entity.id
_entity.type
_entity.pdbx_description
1 polymer ?
#
loop_
_entity_poly.entity_id
_entity_poly.type
_entity_poly.pdbx_seq_one_letter_code
_entity_poly.pdbx_strand_id
1 'polypeptide(L)'
;MLALIEKVRSNLKSMDDGLAPYPFETYLSWFSLSNYITEKTVERLRPENQCSRITGQAELITLETEMMEKEGVHGHPSSCVDRDHPLRIRFVDEDGLPIMKIRDGFQIRFTELPLCSVAVSIKAEKPLDRSWQLHKILADLNGEWFEFLGELQFAFVCFLMGQVYEGFEQWKRLIHLLCSCTKELIEYKELYMALISVLHFQLKECPEDFFVDIVSRDNFLTTTLSKLFGNIHGK
;
A
#
# COMPACT_ATOMS: atom_id res chain seq x y z
N MET A 1 -4.54 29.51 -26.80
CA MET A 1 -4.17 28.70 -25.63
C MET A 1 -4.10 27.20 -25.97
N LEU A 2 -5.15 26.60 -26.55
CA LEU A 2 -5.16 25.19 -26.97
C LEU A 2 -4.03 24.79 -27.96
N ALA A 3 -3.76 25.62 -28.96
CA ALA A 3 -2.66 25.37 -29.92
C ALA A 3 -1.25 25.40 -29.28
N LEU A 4 -1.07 26.13 -28.18
CA LEU A 4 0.20 26.18 -27.46
C LEU A 4 0.39 24.90 -26.64
N ILE A 5 -0.69 24.40 -26.03
CA ILE A 5 -0.71 23.14 -25.28
C ILE A 5 -0.43 21.97 -26.22
N GLU A 6 -1.04 21.92 -27.41
CA GLU A 6 -0.73 20.89 -28.42
C GLU A 6 0.72 20.98 -28.93
N LYS A 7 1.25 22.19 -29.08
CA LYS A 7 2.65 22.41 -29.48
C LYS A 7 3.65 22.00 -28.41
N VAL A 8 3.35 22.22 -27.13
CA VAL A 8 4.16 21.74 -26.00
C VAL A 8 4.06 20.22 -25.88
N ARG A 9 2.88 19.65 -26.07
CA ARG A 9 2.62 18.20 -26.02
C ARG A 9 3.26 17.42 -27.18
N SER A 10 3.40 18.05 -28.35
CA SER A 10 4.17 17.49 -29.47
C SER A 10 5.68 17.62 -29.25
N ASN A 11 6.16 18.72 -28.66
CA ASN A 11 7.58 18.88 -28.29
C ASN A 11 8.02 17.96 -27.14
N LEU A 12 7.14 17.61 -26.19
CA LEU A 12 7.43 16.66 -25.11
C LEU A 12 7.87 15.28 -25.61
N LYS A 13 7.49 14.89 -26.83
CA LYS A 13 7.93 13.64 -27.46
C LYS A 13 9.37 13.71 -28.01
N SER A 14 9.97 14.89 -28.09
CA SER A 14 11.27 15.12 -28.74
C SER A 14 12.22 15.97 -27.87
N MET A 15 12.05 15.96 -26.55
CA MET A 15 12.82 16.84 -25.65
C MET A 15 14.27 16.40 -25.46
N ASP A 16 14.61 15.15 -25.75
CA ASP A 16 15.96 14.61 -25.60
C ASP A 16 16.18 13.45 -26.58
N ASP A 17 17.18 13.57 -27.46
CA ASP A 17 17.54 12.54 -28.44
C ASP A 17 18.04 11.24 -27.76
N GLY A 18 18.42 11.30 -26.47
CA GLY A 18 18.88 10.16 -25.68
C GLY A 18 17.82 9.49 -24.80
N LEU A 19 16.59 10.02 -24.72
CA LEU A 19 15.54 9.49 -23.84
C LEU A 19 14.33 8.99 -24.62
N ALA A 20 13.70 7.93 -24.10
CA ALA A 20 12.44 7.45 -24.64
C ALA A 20 11.32 8.47 -24.34
N PRO A 21 10.47 8.80 -25.32
CA PRO A 21 9.32 9.66 -25.09
C PRO A 21 8.33 8.99 -24.15
N TYR A 22 7.72 9.78 -23.25
CA TYR A 22 6.67 9.27 -22.38
C TYR A 22 5.46 8.76 -23.19
N PRO A 23 4.92 7.56 -22.90
CA PRO A 23 3.79 7.00 -23.63
C PRO A 23 2.48 7.71 -23.24
N PHE A 24 2.17 8.82 -23.92
CA PHE A 24 0.95 9.58 -23.68
C PHE A 24 -0.36 8.84 -24.04
N GLU A 25 -0.27 7.68 -24.69
CA GLU A 25 -1.42 6.85 -25.07
C GLU A 25 -2.08 6.22 -23.84
N THR A 26 -1.28 5.80 -22.85
CA THR A 26 -1.75 5.18 -21.60
C THR A 26 -1.99 6.19 -20.48
N TYR A 27 -1.80 7.49 -20.74
CA TYR A 27 -1.94 8.54 -19.73
C TYR A 27 -3.31 8.55 -19.06
N LEU A 28 -4.39 8.30 -19.81
CA LEU A 28 -5.74 8.28 -19.25
C LEU A 28 -5.96 7.09 -18.30
N SER A 29 -5.39 5.92 -18.60
CA SER A 29 -5.43 4.77 -17.67
C SER A 29 -4.66 5.12 -16.40
N TRP A 30 -3.44 5.66 -16.54
CA TRP A 30 -2.64 6.07 -15.39
C TRP A 30 -3.37 7.11 -14.52
N PHE A 31 -3.98 8.13 -15.15
CA PHE A 31 -4.76 9.13 -14.44
C PHE A 31 -5.92 8.50 -13.66
N SER A 32 -6.65 7.55 -14.24
CA SER A 32 -7.73 6.83 -13.55
C SER A 32 -7.25 6.02 -12.34
N LEU A 33 -5.99 5.58 -12.32
CA LEU A 33 -5.39 4.86 -11.19
C LEU A 33 -4.83 5.79 -10.09
N SER A 34 -4.55 7.05 -10.41
CA SER A 34 -3.83 7.97 -9.54
C SER A 34 -4.55 9.30 -9.28
N ASN A 35 -5.84 9.43 -9.63
CA ASN A 35 -6.56 10.71 -9.57
C ASN A 35 -6.79 11.27 -8.16
N TYR A 36 -6.74 10.44 -7.12
CA TYR A 36 -6.87 10.84 -5.71
C TYR A 36 -5.52 10.94 -5.00
N ILE A 37 -4.41 10.61 -5.67
CA ILE A 37 -3.08 10.74 -5.08
C ILE A 37 -2.67 12.22 -5.12
N THR A 38 -2.75 12.89 -3.98
CA THR A 38 -2.34 14.28 -3.81
C THR A 38 -0.90 14.38 -3.30
N GLU A 39 -0.31 15.57 -3.36
CA GLU A 39 0.99 15.85 -2.74
C GLU A 39 0.96 15.55 -1.23
N LYS A 40 -0.13 15.92 -0.55
CA LYS A 40 -0.35 15.63 0.88
C LYS A 40 -0.36 14.12 1.16
N THR A 41 -1.01 13.33 0.31
CA THR A 41 -1.01 11.87 0.41
C THR A 41 0.41 11.33 0.27
N VAL A 42 1.18 11.78 -0.72
CA VAL A 42 2.56 11.32 -0.96
C VAL A 42 3.47 11.72 0.20
N GLU A 43 3.39 12.96 0.68
CA GLU A 43 4.20 13.44 1.80
C GLU A 43 3.95 12.63 3.07
N ARG A 44 2.71 12.21 3.30
CA ARG A 44 2.32 11.38 4.44
C ARG A 44 2.83 9.95 4.31
N LEU A 45 2.66 9.32 3.14
CA LEU A 45 2.94 7.89 2.94
C LEU A 45 4.39 7.56 2.58
N ARG A 46 5.15 8.49 2.00
CA ARG A 46 6.50 8.24 1.50
C ARG A 46 7.46 7.77 2.61
N PRO A 47 8.43 6.91 2.30
CA PRO A 47 9.52 6.58 3.21
C PRO A 47 10.42 7.80 3.50
N GLU A 48 11.08 7.79 4.66
CA GLU A 48 11.99 8.87 5.13
C GLU A 48 13.42 8.77 4.58
N ASN A 49 13.68 7.79 3.73
CA ASN A 49 14.99 7.65 3.10
C ASN A 49 15.35 8.88 2.25
N GLN A 50 16.65 9.08 2.02
CA GLN A 50 17.22 10.29 1.39
C GLN A 50 16.63 10.63 0.01
N CYS A 51 15.99 9.67 -0.68
CA CYS A 51 15.40 9.86 -2.00
C CYS A 51 13.89 9.58 -2.06
N SER A 52 13.22 9.35 -0.93
CA SER A 52 11.82 8.87 -0.86
C SER A 52 11.52 7.72 -1.83
N ARG A 53 12.50 6.83 -2.03
CA ARG A 53 12.44 5.74 -3.02
C ARG A 53 11.77 4.53 -2.42
N ILE A 54 10.82 3.97 -3.16
CA ILE A 54 10.18 2.69 -2.86
C ILE A 54 10.79 1.62 -3.77
N THR A 55 11.12 0.47 -3.19
CA THR A 55 11.68 -0.70 -3.88
C THR A 55 10.78 -1.91 -3.66
N GLY A 56 10.72 -2.82 -4.63
CA GLY A 56 9.85 -4.00 -4.53
C GLY A 56 10.18 -4.92 -3.37
N GLN A 57 11.45 -4.98 -2.98
CA GLN A 57 11.88 -5.62 -1.74
C GLN A 57 12.26 -4.54 -0.72
N ALA A 58 11.73 -4.67 0.50
CA ALA A 58 12.12 -3.84 1.62
C ALA A 58 13.61 -4.07 1.97
N GLU A 59 14.31 -3.00 2.30
CA GLU A 59 15.69 -3.11 2.77
C GLU A 59 15.66 -3.69 4.19
N LEU A 60 16.22 -4.89 4.35
CA LEU A 60 16.26 -5.60 5.62
C LEU A 60 17.63 -5.43 6.27
N ILE A 61 17.61 -5.23 7.58
CA ILE A 61 18.79 -5.18 8.44
C ILE A 61 18.67 -6.26 9.51
N THR A 62 19.78 -6.95 9.80
CA THR A 62 19.82 -7.87 10.94
C THR A 62 19.89 -7.06 12.24
N LEU A 63 19.34 -7.61 13.33
CA LEU A 63 19.43 -6.96 14.64
C LEU A 63 20.89 -6.71 15.06
N GLU A 64 21.80 -7.61 14.68
CA GLU A 64 23.24 -7.46 14.91
C GLU A 64 23.78 -6.21 14.21
N THR A 65 23.54 -6.08 12.90
CA THR A 65 23.99 -4.93 12.11
C THR A 65 23.42 -3.62 12.65
N GLU A 66 22.14 -3.61 13.02
CA GLU A 66 21.47 -2.44 13.61
C GLU A 66 22.15 -2.01 14.92
N MET A 67 22.46 -2.95 15.82
CA MET A 67 23.13 -2.65 17.08
C MET A 67 24.55 -2.13 16.87
N MET A 68 25.31 -2.71 15.94
CA MET A 68 26.68 -2.28 15.63
C MET A 68 26.72 -0.88 15.02
N GLU A 69 25.77 -0.57 14.12
CA GLU A 69 25.61 0.77 13.55
C GLU A 69 25.27 1.80 14.64
N LYS A 70 24.40 1.44 15.60
CA LYS A 70 24.02 2.29 16.75
C LYS A 70 25.16 2.53 17.74
N GLU A 71 26.03 1.54 17.95
CA GLU A 71 27.21 1.64 18.81
C GLU A 71 28.39 2.37 18.14
N GLY A 72 28.23 2.83 16.89
CA GLY A 72 29.28 3.56 16.16
C GLY A 72 30.45 2.69 15.73
N VAL A 73 30.26 1.36 15.70
CA VAL A 73 31.28 0.41 15.23
C VAL A 73 31.29 0.45 13.70
N HIS A 74 32.01 1.42 13.13
CA HIS A 74 32.19 1.54 11.70
C HIS A 74 33.33 0.65 11.21
N GLY A 75 32.97 -0.45 10.56
CA GLY A 75 33.83 -1.37 9.85
C GLY A 75 32.98 -2.48 9.24
N HIS A 76 33.49 -3.22 8.26
CA HIS A 76 33.00 -4.58 8.07
C HIS A 76 33.55 -5.38 9.25
N PRO A 77 32.74 -5.76 10.26
CA PRO A 77 33.14 -6.91 11.04
C PRO A 77 33.14 -8.02 9.99
N SER A 78 34.25 -8.70 9.81
CA SER A 78 34.33 -9.92 9.01
C SER A 78 33.02 -10.69 9.16
N SER A 79 32.15 -10.61 8.15
CA SER A 79 30.89 -11.33 8.15
C SER A 79 31.15 -12.84 8.07
N CYS A 80 32.40 -13.21 7.77
CA CYS A 80 33.00 -14.51 7.98
C CYS A 80 33.27 -14.79 9.46
N VAL A 81 32.76 -15.94 9.89
CA VAL A 81 33.13 -16.56 11.15
C VAL A 81 34.54 -17.13 10.94
N ASP A 82 35.55 -16.48 11.50
CA ASP A 82 36.92 -16.95 11.39
C ASP A 82 37.31 -17.76 12.62
N ARG A 83 38.26 -18.69 12.43
CA ARG A 83 38.69 -19.66 13.46
C ARG A 83 39.18 -19.01 14.76
N ASP A 84 39.61 -17.75 14.67
CA ASP A 84 40.21 -16.99 15.76
C ASP A 84 39.18 -16.19 16.59
N HIS A 85 37.93 -16.06 16.11
CA HIS A 85 36.84 -15.35 16.81
C HIS A 85 35.55 -16.20 16.85
N PRO A 86 35.51 -17.29 17.64
CA PRO A 86 34.44 -18.29 17.60
C PRO A 86 33.12 -17.84 18.24
N LEU A 87 33.12 -16.80 19.09
CA LEU A 87 31.94 -16.34 19.83
C LEU A 87 31.38 -15.06 19.22
N ARG A 88 30.61 -15.21 18.14
CA ARG A 88 29.75 -14.14 17.59
C ARG A 88 28.45 -14.08 18.39
N ILE A 89 28.05 -12.89 18.83
CA ILE A 89 26.68 -12.67 19.32
C ILE A 89 25.77 -12.82 18.10
N ARG A 90 24.98 -13.90 18.07
CA ARG A 90 23.98 -14.09 17.03
C ARG A 90 22.59 -13.86 17.60
N PHE A 91 21.84 -12.94 16.99
CA PHE A 91 20.44 -12.77 17.32
C PHE A 91 19.61 -13.63 16.38
N VAL A 92 19.02 -14.66 16.96
CA VAL A 92 18.43 -15.76 16.22
C VAL A 92 17.01 -16.02 16.71
N ASP A 93 16.10 -16.37 15.81
CA ASP A 93 14.75 -16.81 16.15
C ASP A 93 14.71 -18.25 16.68
N GLU A 94 13.51 -18.76 16.97
CA GLU A 94 13.30 -20.13 17.48
C GLU A 94 13.81 -21.21 16.52
N ASP A 95 13.89 -20.91 15.21
CA ASP A 95 14.31 -21.83 14.15
C ASP A 95 15.80 -21.73 13.80
N GLY A 96 16.55 -20.83 14.44
CA GLY A 96 17.97 -20.68 14.15
C GLY A 96 18.29 -19.69 13.02
N LEU A 97 17.32 -18.89 12.56
CA LEU A 97 17.50 -17.87 11.51
C LEU A 97 17.80 -16.48 12.07
N PRO A 98 18.60 -15.65 11.36
CA PRO A 98 18.86 -14.28 11.78
C PRO A 98 17.58 -13.45 11.88
N ILE A 99 17.41 -12.73 12.99
CA ILE A 99 16.29 -11.82 13.18
C ILE A 99 16.47 -10.61 12.23
N MET A 100 15.61 -10.54 11.21
CA MET A 100 15.57 -9.47 10.22
C MET A 100 14.48 -8.44 10.59
N LYS A 101 14.80 -7.16 10.41
CA LYS A 101 13.86 -6.04 10.50
C LYS A 101 13.95 -5.17 9.27
N ILE A 102 12.86 -4.47 8.94
CA ILE A 102 12.89 -3.44 7.91
C ILE A 102 13.75 -2.29 8.44
N ARG A 103 14.67 -1.79 7.61
CA ARG A 103 15.53 -0.67 7.93
C ARG A 103 14.69 0.59 8.17
N ASP A 104 15.00 1.28 9.26
CA ASP A 104 14.34 2.55 9.61
C ASP A 104 14.39 3.53 8.44
N GLY A 105 13.25 4.15 8.14
CA GLY A 105 13.11 5.09 7.03
C GLY A 105 12.88 4.47 5.65
N PHE A 106 12.91 3.13 5.49
CA PHE A 106 12.53 2.46 4.23
C PHE A 106 11.10 1.93 4.20
N GLN A 107 10.41 1.94 5.35
CA GLN A 107 9.01 1.53 5.44
C GLN A 107 8.07 2.55 4.80
N ILE A 108 7.06 2.06 4.09
CA ILE A 108 5.95 2.90 3.62
C ILE A 108 5.06 3.19 4.83
N ARG A 109 4.75 4.47 5.07
CA ARG A 109 3.99 4.91 6.26
C ARG A 109 2.48 4.82 6.03
N PHE A 110 2.00 3.61 5.75
CA PHE A 110 0.57 3.35 5.63
C PHE A 110 -0.16 3.60 6.96
N THR A 111 -1.45 3.91 6.88
CA THR A 111 -2.29 4.07 8.06
C THR A 111 -2.47 2.72 8.74
N GLU A 112 -2.05 2.63 10.01
CA GLU A 112 -2.16 1.40 10.78
C GLU A 112 -3.63 1.05 11.05
N LEU A 113 -4.07 -0.05 10.43
CA LEU A 113 -5.39 -0.63 10.65
C LEU A 113 -5.23 -1.81 11.62
N PRO A 114 -5.76 -1.74 12.86
CA PRO A 114 -5.73 -2.89 13.76
C PRO A 114 -6.35 -4.11 13.07
N LEU A 115 -5.52 -5.14 12.87
CA LEU A 115 -5.94 -6.43 12.34
C LEU A 115 -6.89 -7.07 13.35
N CYS A 116 -8.12 -7.31 12.93
CA CYS A 116 -9.04 -8.13 13.71
C CYS A 116 -8.56 -9.57 13.60
N SER A 117 -7.82 -10.06 14.60
CA SER A 117 -7.41 -11.45 14.67
C SER A 117 -8.65 -12.34 14.50
N VAL A 118 -8.56 -13.35 13.63
CA VAL A 118 -9.61 -14.35 13.37
C VAL A 118 -10.10 -14.99 14.69
N ALA A 119 -9.28 -14.98 15.75
CA ALA A 119 -9.66 -15.42 17.09
C ALA A 119 -10.82 -14.63 17.72
N VAL A 120 -11.01 -13.36 17.37
CA VAL A 120 -12.15 -12.55 17.83
C VAL A 120 -13.44 -12.93 17.08
N SER A 121 -13.32 -13.47 15.86
CA SER A 121 -14.45 -13.86 15.01
C SER A 121 -15.18 -15.11 15.50
N ILE A 122 -14.56 -15.94 16.36
CA ILE A 122 -15.19 -17.18 16.87
C ILE A 122 -16.18 -16.89 18.01
N LYS A 123 -16.10 -15.71 18.66
CA LYS A 123 -16.97 -15.35 19.79
C LYS A 123 -18.01 -14.26 19.48
N ALA A 124 -17.97 -13.64 18.30
CA ALA A 124 -18.88 -12.56 17.94
C ALA A 124 -19.83 -13.01 16.83
N GLU A 125 -21.04 -13.41 17.20
CA GLU A 125 -22.16 -13.76 16.28
C GLU A 125 -22.72 -12.57 15.49
N LYS A 126 -21.99 -11.45 15.39
CA LYS A 126 -22.31 -10.31 14.53
C LYS A 126 -21.05 -9.85 13.81
N PRO A 127 -21.12 -9.57 12.49
CA PRO A 127 -20.06 -8.82 11.84
C PRO A 127 -19.96 -7.47 12.55
N LEU A 128 -18.86 -7.25 13.28
CA LEU A 128 -18.64 -5.99 13.98
C LEU A 128 -18.58 -4.87 12.94
N ASP A 129 -19.59 -4.02 12.98
CA ASP A 129 -19.66 -2.76 12.28
C ASP A 129 -18.39 -1.93 12.57
N ARG A 130 -17.60 -1.63 11.53
CA ARG A 130 -16.30 -0.95 11.65
C ARG A 130 -16.37 0.55 11.39
N SER A 131 -17.57 1.07 11.31
CA SER A 131 -17.96 2.48 11.38
C SER A 131 -17.00 3.37 12.17
N TRP A 132 -16.80 3.04 13.44
CA TRP A 132 -16.00 3.83 14.37
C TRP A 132 -14.52 3.94 13.92
N GLN A 133 -13.99 2.87 13.31
CA GLN A 133 -12.63 2.83 12.80
C GLN A 133 -12.50 3.71 11.56
N LEU A 134 -13.49 3.67 10.65
CA LEU A 134 -13.55 4.58 9.51
C LEU A 134 -13.65 6.04 9.98
N HIS A 135 -14.54 6.35 10.92
CA HIS A 135 -14.68 7.70 11.47
C HIS A 135 -13.38 8.21 12.10
N LYS A 136 -12.68 7.36 12.86
CA LYS A 136 -11.40 7.74 13.47
C LYS A 136 -10.36 8.11 12.40
N ILE A 137 -10.21 7.27 11.37
CA ILE A 137 -9.25 7.53 10.28
C ILE A 137 -9.63 8.80 9.54
N LEU A 138 -10.91 8.99 9.23
CA LEU A 138 -11.37 10.21 8.58
C LEU A 138 -11.13 11.43 9.46
N ALA A 139 -11.31 11.34 10.79
CA ALA A 139 -10.98 12.42 11.71
C ALA A 139 -9.47 12.74 11.70
N ASP A 140 -8.61 11.73 11.71
CA ASP A 140 -7.15 11.87 11.61
C ASP A 140 -6.73 12.50 10.25
N LEU A 141 -7.54 12.30 9.20
CA LEU A 141 -7.40 12.92 7.89
C LEU A 141 -8.15 14.27 7.76
N ASN A 142 -8.54 14.91 8.87
CA ASN A 142 -9.29 16.18 8.89
C ASN A 142 -10.64 16.14 8.15
N GLY A 143 -11.27 14.97 8.04
CA GLY A 143 -12.51 14.74 7.30
C GLY A 143 -12.33 14.61 5.79
N GLU A 144 -11.10 14.63 5.28
CA GLU A 144 -10.81 14.56 3.86
C GLU A 144 -10.85 13.11 3.35
N TRP A 145 -12.04 12.65 3.00
CA TRP A 145 -12.26 11.28 2.49
C TRP A 145 -11.48 10.96 1.21
N PHE A 146 -11.07 11.98 0.43
CA PHE A 146 -10.25 11.77 -0.75
C PHE A 146 -8.82 11.34 -0.41
N GLU A 147 -8.27 11.75 0.74
CA GLU A 147 -6.95 11.29 1.20
C GLU A 147 -6.96 9.80 1.57
N PHE A 148 -8.12 9.28 2.01
CA PHE A 148 -8.31 7.85 2.22
C PHE A 148 -8.26 7.09 0.89
N LEU A 149 -8.94 7.58 -0.15
CA LEU A 149 -8.86 7.00 -1.50
C LEU A 149 -7.47 7.19 -2.13
N GLY A 150 -6.81 8.30 -1.83
CA GLY A 150 -5.42 8.54 -2.22
C GLY A 150 -4.50 7.46 -1.68
N GLU A 151 -4.65 7.08 -0.41
CA GLU A 151 -3.90 5.96 0.18
C GLU A 151 -4.25 4.62 -0.47
N LEU A 152 -5.53 4.37 -0.74
CA LEU A 152 -5.97 3.16 -1.44
C LEU A 152 -5.34 3.03 -2.84
N GLN A 153 -5.31 4.12 -3.60
CA GLN A 153 -4.68 4.18 -4.92
C GLN A 153 -3.17 4.07 -4.85
N PHE A 154 -2.54 4.77 -3.90
CA PHE A 154 -1.10 4.70 -3.67
C PHE A 154 -0.68 3.26 -3.36
N ALA A 155 -1.40 2.58 -2.45
CA ALA A 155 -1.15 1.19 -2.11
C ALA A 155 -1.26 0.26 -3.33
N PHE A 156 -2.29 0.45 -4.17
CA PHE A 156 -2.46 -0.30 -5.41
C PHE A 156 -1.35 -0.05 -6.43
N VAL A 157 -0.93 1.20 -6.62
CA VAL A 157 0.16 1.57 -7.54
C VAL A 157 1.50 1.00 -7.07
N CYS A 158 1.81 1.09 -5.77
CA CYS A 158 3.00 0.46 -5.18
C CYS A 158 3.01 -1.05 -5.39
N PHE A 159 1.84 -1.69 -5.28
CA PHE A 159 1.69 -3.10 -5.58
C PHE A 159 1.91 -3.40 -7.07
N LEU A 160 1.16 -2.76 -7.97
CA LEU A 160 1.17 -3.08 -9.40
C LEU A 160 2.50 -2.76 -10.08
N MET A 161 3.04 -1.56 -9.83
CA MET A 161 4.27 -1.08 -10.46
C MET A 161 5.51 -1.45 -9.65
N GLY A 162 5.43 -1.31 -8.33
CA GLY A 162 6.56 -1.56 -7.44
C GLY A 162 6.73 -3.04 -7.06
N GLN A 163 5.74 -3.89 -7.31
CA GLN A 163 5.69 -5.27 -6.82
C GLN A 163 5.85 -5.34 -5.28
N VAL A 164 5.40 -4.29 -4.59
CA VAL A 164 5.50 -4.17 -3.14
C VAL A 164 4.34 -4.90 -2.49
N TYR A 165 4.63 -6.01 -1.81
CA TYR A 165 3.62 -6.82 -1.15
C TYR A 165 2.85 -6.07 -0.05
N GLU A 166 3.50 -5.17 0.69
CA GLU A 166 2.84 -4.34 1.71
C GLU A 166 1.74 -3.45 1.13
N GLY A 167 1.94 -2.94 -0.09
CA GLY A 167 0.92 -2.18 -0.82
C GLY A 167 -0.32 -3.03 -1.11
N PHE A 168 -0.13 -4.30 -1.46
CA PHE A 168 -1.24 -5.24 -1.64
C PHE A 168 -1.99 -5.47 -0.33
N GLU A 169 -1.29 -5.76 0.76
CA GLU A 169 -1.91 -5.95 2.08
C GLU A 169 -2.73 -4.73 2.51
N GLN A 170 -2.19 -3.53 2.35
CA GLN A 170 -2.91 -2.30 2.71
C GLN A 170 -4.13 -2.07 1.83
N TRP A 171 -4.00 -2.28 0.52
CA TRP A 171 -5.13 -2.20 -0.42
C TRP A 171 -6.28 -3.13 0.01
N LYS A 172 -5.99 -4.38 0.37
CA LYS A 172 -7.00 -5.33 0.89
C LYS A 172 -7.66 -4.82 2.17
N ARG A 173 -6.87 -4.32 3.13
CA ARG A 173 -7.36 -3.88 4.44
C ARG A 173 -8.30 -2.68 4.32
N LEU A 174 -7.98 -1.71 3.46
CA LEU A 174 -8.80 -0.52 3.22
C LEU A 174 -10.14 -0.87 2.56
N ILE A 175 -10.13 -1.74 1.54
CA ILE A 175 -11.36 -2.26 0.91
C ILE A 175 -12.21 -2.99 1.94
N HIS A 176 -11.58 -3.86 2.74
CA HIS A 176 -12.28 -4.62 3.76
C HIS A 176 -12.94 -3.72 4.80
N LEU A 177 -12.26 -2.67 5.24
CA LEU A 177 -12.80 -1.69 6.18
C LEU A 177 -14.08 -1.05 5.63
N LEU A 178 -14.04 -0.47 4.42
CA LEU A 178 -15.19 0.23 3.82
C LEU A 178 -16.39 -0.71 3.63
N CYS A 179 -16.15 -1.91 3.12
CA CYS A 179 -17.22 -2.89 2.92
C CYS A 179 -17.81 -3.45 4.23
N SER A 180 -17.12 -3.28 5.37
CA SER A 180 -17.57 -3.70 6.70
C SER A 180 -18.31 -2.59 7.46
N CYS A 181 -18.38 -1.37 6.93
CA CYS A 181 -19.11 -0.26 7.54
C CYS A 181 -20.55 -0.27 7.01
N THR A 182 -21.54 -0.52 7.87
CA THR A 182 -22.96 -0.65 7.44
C THR A 182 -23.75 0.63 7.63
N LYS A 183 -23.38 1.45 8.62
CA LYS A 183 -24.13 2.64 9.02
C LYS A 183 -23.74 3.88 8.21
N GLU A 184 -22.51 3.93 7.71
CA GLU A 184 -21.84 5.10 7.13
C GLU A 184 -22.11 5.29 5.64
N LEU A 185 -22.74 4.32 4.97
CA LEU A 185 -22.95 4.39 3.50
C LEU A 185 -23.72 5.64 3.06
N ILE A 186 -24.67 6.11 3.88
CA ILE A 186 -25.48 7.29 3.56
C ILE A 186 -24.69 8.57 3.86
N GLU A 187 -23.94 8.58 4.96
CA GLU A 187 -23.18 9.75 5.41
C GLU A 187 -22.00 10.05 4.46
N TYR A 188 -21.33 9.01 3.96
CA TYR A 188 -20.16 9.14 3.07
C TYR A 188 -20.47 8.65 1.65
N LYS A 189 -21.66 8.93 1.11
CA LYS A 189 -22.07 8.44 -0.22
C LYS A 189 -21.08 8.79 -1.33
N GLU A 190 -20.48 9.99 -1.29
CA GLU A 190 -19.48 10.44 -2.27
C GLU A 190 -18.24 9.55 -2.27
N LEU A 191 -17.78 9.15 -1.08
CA LEU A 191 -16.65 8.23 -0.91
C LEU A 191 -16.95 6.87 -1.54
N TYR A 192 -18.15 6.31 -1.31
CA TYR A 192 -18.51 5.00 -1.87
C TYR A 192 -18.70 5.03 -3.39
N MET A 193 -19.30 6.10 -3.93
CA MET A 193 -19.41 6.27 -5.38
C MET A 193 -18.02 6.39 -6.03
N ALA A 194 -17.13 7.16 -5.43
CA ALA A 194 -15.75 7.26 -5.86
C ALA A 194 -14.99 5.92 -5.74
N LEU A 195 -15.19 5.19 -4.65
CA LEU A 195 -14.61 3.86 -4.44
C LEU A 195 -14.99 2.89 -5.57
N ILE A 196 -16.27 2.82 -5.96
CA ILE A 196 -16.73 1.94 -7.04
C ILE A 196 -16.00 2.28 -8.35
N SER A 197 -15.85 3.57 -8.66
CA SER A 197 -15.11 4.01 -9.84
C SER A 197 -13.63 3.61 -9.76
N VAL A 198 -12.99 3.81 -8.60
CA VAL A 198 -11.57 3.44 -8.38
C VAL A 198 -11.38 1.94 -8.55
N LEU A 199 -12.20 1.12 -7.90
CA LEU A 199 -12.12 -0.34 -8.00
C LEU A 199 -12.35 -0.83 -9.43
N HIS A 200 -13.28 -0.23 -10.17
CA HIS A 200 -13.51 -0.59 -11.57
C HIS A 200 -12.23 -0.46 -12.42
N PHE A 201 -11.52 0.67 -12.32
CA PHE A 201 -10.30 0.89 -13.08
C PHE A 201 -9.14 0.03 -12.56
N GLN A 202 -9.00 -0.14 -11.25
CA GLN A 202 -7.94 -0.98 -10.67
C GLN A 202 -8.08 -2.45 -11.09
N LEU A 203 -9.27 -3.02 -10.99
CA LEU A 203 -9.52 -4.42 -11.34
C LEU A 203 -9.36 -4.70 -12.84
N LYS A 204 -9.55 -3.69 -13.69
CA LYS A 204 -9.33 -3.79 -15.14
C LYS A 204 -7.84 -3.94 -15.50
N GLU A 205 -6.95 -3.42 -14.66
CA GLU A 205 -5.50 -3.47 -14.88
C GLU A 205 -4.87 -4.75 -14.27
N CYS A 206 -5.64 -5.52 -13.49
CA CYS A 206 -5.21 -6.82 -12.97
C CYS A 206 -5.28 -7.90 -14.08
N PRO A 207 -4.21 -8.70 -14.28
CA PRO A 207 -4.24 -9.87 -15.16
C PRO A 207 -5.33 -10.87 -14.77
N GLU A 208 -5.81 -11.69 -15.70
CA GLU A 208 -6.81 -12.73 -15.38
C GLU A 208 -6.28 -13.74 -14.33
N ASP A 209 -4.99 -14.10 -14.44
CA ASP A 209 -4.31 -15.02 -13.51
C ASP A 209 -4.15 -14.47 -12.09
N PHE A 210 -4.15 -13.14 -11.93
CA PHE A 210 -4.16 -12.49 -10.60
C PHE A 210 -5.37 -12.94 -9.79
N PHE A 211 -6.52 -13.14 -10.46
CA PHE A 211 -7.75 -13.65 -9.86
C PHE A 211 -7.80 -15.18 -9.77
N VAL A 212 -6.75 -15.90 -10.13
CA VAL A 212 -6.66 -17.36 -9.98
C VAL A 212 -5.76 -17.68 -8.78
N ASP A 213 -4.60 -17.04 -8.66
CA ASP A 213 -3.62 -17.31 -7.61
C ASP A 213 -3.95 -16.67 -6.25
N ILE A 214 -4.56 -15.48 -6.24
CA ILE A 214 -5.01 -14.81 -5.00
C ILE A 214 -6.35 -15.38 -4.49
N VAL A 215 -7.03 -16.14 -5.35
CA VAL A 215 -8.42 -16.62 -5.18
C VAL A 215 -8.47 -18.11 -4.85
N SER A 216 -7.39 -18.86 -5.13
CA SER A 216 -7.36 -20.30 -4.87
C SER A 216 -7.47 -20.68 -3.39
N ARG A 217 -7.35 -19.71 -2.47
CA ARG A 217 -7.75 -19.82 -1.05
C ARG A 217 -8.38 -18.50 -0.59
N ASP A 218 -9.72 -18.45 -0.55
CA ASP A 218 -10.53 -17.31 -0.08
C ASP A 218 -10.41 -16.00 -0.88
N ASN A 219 -11.21 -15.86 -1.95
CA ASN A 219 -11.35 -14.60 -2.69
C ASN A 219 -11.95 -13.49 -1.80
N PHE A 220 -11.06 -12.75 -1.13
CA PHE A 220 -11.46 -11.68 -0.24
C PHE A 220 -12.30 -10.64 -1.01
N LEU A 221 -12.00 -10.31 -2.27
CA LEU A 221 -12.76 -9.31 -3.02
C LEU A 221 -14.21 -9.73 -3.19
N THR A 222 -14.48 -10.96 -3.62
CA THR A 222 -15.86 -11.43 -3.81
C THR A 222 -16.63 -11.41 -2.50
N THR A 223 -16.04 -11.90 -1.41
CA THR A 223 -16.71 -11.91 -0.10
C THR A 223 -16.96 -10.50 0.43
N THR A 224 -16.02 -9.59 0.22
CA THR A 224 -16.09 -8.24 0.76
C THR A 224 -17.04 -7.35 -0.05
N LEU A 225 -16.98 -7.43 -1.39
CA LEU A 225 -17.90 -6.72 -2.28
C LEU A 225 -19.33 -7.26 -2.18
N SER A 226 -19.52 -8.58 -2.03
CA SER A 226 -20.86 -9.13 -1.81
C SER A 226 -21.50 -8.59 -0.53
N LYS A 227 -20.71 -8.42 0.54
CA LYS A 227 -21.17 -7.75 1.77
C LYS A 227 -21.54 -6.29 1.51
N LEU A 228 -20.69 -5.54 0.80
CA LEU A 228 -20.98 -4.15 0.45
C LEU A 228 -22.29 -4.01 -0.32
N PHE A 229 -22.48 -4.80 -1.38
CA PHE A 229 -23.72 -4.77 -2.17
C PHE A 229 -24.92 -5.23 -1.36
N GLY A 230 -24.79 -6.24 -0.50
CA GLY A 230 -25.83 -6.63 0.45
C GLY A 230 -26.25 -5.47 1.37
N ASN A 231 -25.28 -4.69 1.86
CA ASN A 231 -25.54 -3.53 2.71
C ASN A 231 -26.19 -2.36 1.95
N ILE A 232 -25.91 -2.20 0.66
CA ILE A 232 -26.56 -1.20 -0.20
C ILE A 232 -28.02 -1.55 -0.46
N HIS A 233 -28.34 -2.82 -0.74
CA HIS A 233 -29.69 -3.26 -1.09
C HIS A 233 -30.60 -3.49 0.13
N GLY A 234 -30.02 -3.69 1.33
CA GLY A 234 -30.76 -3.92 2.57
C GLY A 234 -31.27 -2.64 3.26
N LYS A 235 -31.18 -1.48 2.62
CA LYS A 235 -31.67 -0.19 3.11
C LYS A 235 -32.74 0.40 2.21
#